data_AF-A0A350WVP2-F1
#
_entry.id   AF-A0A350WVP2-F1
#
_cell.length_a   1.000
_cell.length_b   1.000
_cell.length_c   1.000
_cell.angle_alpha   90.00
_cell.angle_beta   90.00
_cell.angle_gamma   90.00
#
_symmetry.space_group_name_H-M   'P 1'
#
loop_
_entity.id
_entity.type
_entity.pdbx_description
1 polymer ?
#
loop_
_entity_poly.entity_id
_entity_poly.type
_entity_poly.pdbx_seq_one_letter_code
_entity_poly.pdbx_strand_id
1 'polypeptide(L)'
;MMICYNCNTRNNAEDMVCFSCGKTLLTTPFTTNQRTWHIFNAIAPIVSLAFLYFFLQFFIGMSSRFSGDAAFGQIFNLTWIIIAIAGVMSAVSLYKNIMDLMGGVTQSHTARLMRKYRSGGGGGRRGQRRYYAEFEQIGKVTLQSTMYSQLEEGATYKVTFSPNTKRGWEFEQQ
;
A
#
# COMPACT_ATOMS: atom_id res chain seq x y z
N MET A 1 15.94 -12.69 -2.02
CA MET A 1 14.81 -13.04 -2.91
C MET A 1 14.61 -14.53 -2.80
N MET A 2 13.54 -14.99 -2.14
CA MET A 2 13.10 -16.38 -2.25
C MET A 2 11.61 -16.41 -1.91
N ILE A 3 10.79 -16.43 -2.95
CA ILE A 3 9.34 -16.62 -2.87
C ILE A 3 9.14 -18.11 -3.10
N CYS A 4 8.84 -18.85 -2.03
CA CYS A 4 8.32 -20.20 -2.13
C CYS A 4 6.95 -20.20 -1.45
N TYR A 5 5.89 -20.14 -2.24
CA TYR A 5 4.55 -20.51 -1.79
C TYR A 5 4.21 -21.83 -2.49
N ASN A 6 4.27 -22.94 -1.74
CA ASN A 6 3.66 -24.20 -2.17
C ASN A 6 2.24 -24.18 -1.60
N CYS A 7 1.29 -23.71 -2.39
CA CYS A 7 -0.11 -23.65 -2.00
C CYS A 7 -0.77 -24.97 -2.42
N ASN A 8 -1.15 -25.77 -1.43
CA ASN A 8 -1.84 -27.04 -1.65
C ASN A 8 -3.34 -26.81 -1.44
N THR A 9 -4.16 -27.10 -2.45
CA THR A 9 -5.62 -27.02 -2.36
C THR A 9 -6.15 -28.23 -1.62
N ARG A 10 -6.05 -28.23 -0.29
CA ARG A 10 -6.62 -29.29 0.54
C ARG A 10 -8.01 -28.87 1.02
N ASN A 11 -9.00 -29.43 0.34
CA ASN A 11 -10.42 -29.55 0.72
C ASN A 11 -11.23 -28.24 0.74
N ASN A 12 -12.16 -28.16 -0.23
CA ASN A 12 -13.16 -27.11 -0.42
C ASN A 12 -12.56 -25.74 -0.79
N ALA A 13 -13.17 -25.09 -1.78
CA ALA A 13 -12.66 -23.89 -2.45
C ALA A 13 -12.62 -22.62 -1.56
N GLU A 14 -12.78 -22.76 -0.25
CA GLU A 14 -12.88 -21.65 0.70
C GLU A 14 -11.57 -21.38 1.45
N ASP A 15 -10.71 -22.40 1.63
CA ASP A 15 -9.45 -22.26 2.37
C ASP A 15 -8.26 -22.71 1.52
N MET A 16 -7.42 -21.76 1.07
CA MET A 16 -6.10 -22.09 0.57
C MET A 16 -5.14 -22.15 1.76
N VAL A 17 -4.34 -23.20 1.88
CA VAL A 17 -3.26 -23.25 2.87
C VAL A 17 -1.95 -23.12 2.12
N CYS A 18 -1.36 -21.92 2.16
CA CYS A 18 -0.04 -21.69 1.60
C CYS A 18 1.02 -21.93 2.67
N PHE A 19 1.86 -22.95 2.46
CA PHE A 19 2.99 -23.20 3.34
C PHE A 19 4.10 -22.20 3.00
N SER A 20 4.32 -21.24 3.89
CA SER A 20 5.55 -20.44 3.88
C SER A 20 6.51 -21.05 4.89
N CYS A 21 7.63 -21.57 4.40
CA CYS A 21 8.83 -21.98 5.16
C CYS A 21 8.58 -22.35 6.64
N GLY A 22 7.89 -23.47 6.87
CA GLY A 22 7.71 -24.05 8.21
C GLY A 22 6.58 -23.49 9.09
N LYS A 23 5.78 -22.51 8.63
CA LYS A 23 4.58 -22.03 9.34
C LYS A 23 3.34 -22.21 8.48
N THR A 24 2.31 -22.85 9.04
CA THR A 24 0.99 -22.98 8.40
C THR A 24 0.31 -21.62 8.39
N LEU A 25 0.32 -20.93 7.25
CA LEU A 25 -0.41 -19.68 7.06
C LEU A 25 -1.76 -20.01 6.43
N LEU A 26 -2.83 -19.63 7.11
CA LEU A 26 -4.16 -19.71 6.54
C LEU A 26 -4.29 -18.57 5.52
N THR A 27 -4.49 -18.92 4.25
CA THR A 27 -4.64 -17.94 3.17
C THR A 27 -6.08 -17.93 2.65
N THR A 28 -6.74 -16.79 2.76
CA THR A 28 -8.10 -16.61 2.27
C THR A 28 -8.09 -15.88 0.92
N PRO A 29 -8.95 -16.27 -0.04
CA PRO A 29 -9.03 -15.55 -1.31
C PRO A 29 -9.54 -14.13 -1.12
N PHE A 30 -9.06 -13.18 -1.94
CA PHE A 30 -9.54 -11.81 -1.87
C PHE A 30 -11.04 -11.71 -2.15
N THR A 31 -11.73 -10.92 -1.33
CA THR A 31 -13.10 -10.49 -1.63
C THR A 31 -13.11 -9.46 -2.77
N THR A 32 -14.27 -9.33 -3.46
CA THR A 32 -14.45 -8.37 -4.55
C THR A 32 -14.08 -6.93 -4.15
N ASN A 33 -14.41 -6.53 -2.91
CA ASN A 33 -14.09 -5.20 -2.39
C ASN A 33 -12.58 -4.98 -2.17
N GLN A 34 -11.88 -6.00 -1.68
CA GLN A 34 -10.42 -5.95 -1.49
C GLN A 34 -9.69 -5.85 -2.84
N ARG A 35 -10.16 -6.61 -3.84
CA ARG A 35 -9.63 -6.56 -5.21
C ARG A 35 -9.82 -5.18 -5.84
N THR A 36 -11.01 -4.60 -5.75
CA THR A 36 -11.31 -3.26 -6.29
C THR A 36 -10.46 -2.18 -5.63
N TRP A 37 -10.23 -2.27 -4.32
CA TRP A 37 -9.37 -1.34 -3.60
C TRP A 37 -7.91 -1.38 -4.10
N HIS A 38 -7.36 -2.58 -4.30
CA HIS A 38 -6.01 -2.75 -4.86
C HIS A 38 -5.89 -2.24 -6.29
N ILE A 39 -6.91 -2.47 -7.13
CA ILE A 39 -6.96 -1.94 -8.50
C ILE A 39 -6.99 -0.40 -8.47
N PHE A 40 -7.86 0.19 -7.65
CA PHE A 40 -7.96 1.65 -7.56
C PHE A 40 -6.63 2.29 -7.12
N ASN A 41 -5.96 1.70 -6.12
CA ASN A 41 -4.68 2.22 -5.63
C ASN A 41 -3.47 1.89 -6.52
N ALA A 42 -3.58 0.90 -7.40
CA ALA A 42 -2.62 0.68 -8.46
C ALA A 42 -2.76 1.75 -9.56
N ILE A 43 -3.99 2.13 -9.91
CA ILE A 43 -4.29 3.06 -11.00
C ILE A 43 -4.15 4.53 -10.58
N ALA A 44 -4.57 4.88 -9.37
CA ALA A 44 -4.51 6.25 -8.84
C ALA A 44 -3.14 6.96 -9.04
N PRO A 45 -1.97 6.35 -8.72
CA PRO A 45 -0.69 7.00 -8.93
C PRO A 45 -0.40 7.24 -10.43
N ILE A 46 -0.81 6.34 -11.32
CA ILE A 46 -0.62 6.48 -12.78
C ILE A 46 -1.39 7.70 -13.30
N VAL A 47 -2.67 7.82 -12.93
CA VAL A 47 -3.51 8.96 -13.31
C VAL A 47 -2.94 10.26 -12.76
N SER A 48 -2.48 10.26 -11.50
CA SER A 48 -1.87 11.44 -10.89
C SER A 48 -0.57 11.87 -11.59
N LEU A 49 0.24 10.92 -12.05
CA LEU A 49 1.48 11.19 -12.76
C LEU A 49 1.21 11.75 -14.16
N ALA A 50 0.22 11.20 -14.87
CA ALA A 50 -0.20 11.74 -16.16
C ALA A 50 -0.69 13.19 -16.01
N PHE A 51 -1.53 13.47 -15.00
CA PHE A 51 -1.98 14.83 -14.71
C PHE A 51 -0.81 15.77 -14.37
N LEU A 52 0.12 15.33 -13.52
CA LEU A 52 1.32 16.10 -13.17
C LEU A 52 2.17 16.41 -14.40
N TYR A 53 2.35 15.44 -15.31
CA TYR A 53 3.07 15.62 -16.56
C TYR A 53 2.43 16.71 -17.43
N PHE A 54 1.12 16.60 -17.71
CA PHE A 54 0.41 17.61 -18.53
C PHE A 54 0.44 18.99 -17.88
N PHE A 55 0.26 19.05 -16.57
CA PHE A 55 0.33 20.29 -15.81
C PHE A 55 1.71 20.95 -15.95
N LEU A 56 2.80 20.20 -15.71
CA LEU A 56 4.16 20.75 -15.81
C LEU A 56 4.52 21.17 -17.24
N GLN A 57 4.09 20.42 -18.26
CA GLN A 57 4.31 20.81 -19.67
C GLN A 57 3.59 22.11 -20.04
N PHE A 58 2.35 22.29 -19.55
CA PHE A 58 1.63 23.54 -19.72
C PHE A 58 2.39 24.73 -19.10
N PHE A 59 2.92 24.55 -17.89
CA PHE A 59 3.72 25.57 -17.21
C PHE A 59 5.04 25.88 -17.92
N ILE A 60 5.72 24.88 -18.49
CA ILE A 60 6.92 25.08 -19.33
C ILE A 60 6.56 25.90 -20.57
N GLY A 61 5.47 25.55 -21.27
CA GLY A 61 5.05 26.28 -22.47
C GLY A 61 4.62 27.72 -22.20
N MET A 62 4.12 28.00 -21.00
CA MET A 62 3.84 29.37 -20.56
C MET A 62 5.14 30.11 -20.19
N SER A 63 6.06 29.48 -19.46
CA SER A 63 7.30 30.13 -19.03
C SER A 63 8.23 30.46 -20.21
N SER A 64 8.20 29.68 -21.29
CA SER A 64 8.97 29.95 -22.51
C SER A 64 8.59 31.26 -23.20
N ARG A 65 7.43 31.85 -22.89
CA ARG A 65 6.96 33.13 -23.46
C ARG A 65 7.35 34.35 -22.64
N PHE A 66 7.74 34.16 -21.38
CA PHE A 66 7.96 35.26 -20.43
C PHE A 66 9.34 35.25 -19.75
N SER A 67 10.11 34.17 -19.89
CA SER A 67 11.37 33.96 -19.15
C SER A 67 12.58 34.07 -20.08
N GLY A 68 13.70 34.59 -19.57
CA GLY A 68 14.98 34.53 -20.28
C GLY A 68 15.55 33.10 -20.34
N ASP A 69 16.40 32.83 -21.34
CA ASP A 69 16.91 31.49 -21.68
C ASP A 69 17.49 30.72 -20.48
N ALA A 70 18.23 31.41 -19.59
CA ALA A 70 18.81 30.78 -18.41
C ALA A 70 17.77 30.32 -17.37
N ALA A 71 16.72 31.12 -17.15
CA ALA A 71 15.64 30.77 -16.23
C ALA A 71 14.76 29.65 -16.79
N PHE A 72 14.52 29.68 -18.10
CA PHE A 72 13.78 28.62 -18.80
C PHE A 72 14.51 27.27 -18.71
N GLY A 73 15.83 27.24 -18.93
CA GLY A 73 16.64 26.02 -18.81
C GLY A 73 16.59 25.39 -17.41
N GLN A 74 16.58 26.20 -16.36
CA GLN A 74 16.46 25.71 -14.98
C GLN A 74 15.08 25.08 -14.70
N ILE A 75 13.99 25.72 -15.14
CA ILE A 75 12.62 25.21 -14.98
C ILE A 75 12.44 23.88 -15.73
N PHE A 76 13.00 23.78 -16.94
CA PHE A 76 12.95 22.57 -17.75
C PHE A 76 13.65 21.39 -17.06
N ASN A 77 14.86 21.60 -16.52
CA ASN A 77 15.61 20.55 -15.83
C ASN A 77 14.93 20.08 -14.53
N LEU A 78 14.42 21.03 -13.73
CA LEU A 78 13.70 20.68 -12.49
C LEU A 78 12.44 19.87 -12.77
N THR A 79 11.74 20.15 -13.87
CA THR A 79 10.54 19.41 -14.27
C THR A 79 10.83 17.93 -14.49
N TRP A 80 11.91 17.60 -15.20
CA TRP A 80 12.30 16.20 -15.43
C TRP A 80 12.71 15.48 -14.15
N ILE A 81 13.38 16.17 -13.22
CA ILE A 81 13.73 15.60 -11.90
C ILE A 81 12.48 15.28 -11.10
N ILE A 82 11.50 16.19 -11.05
CA ILE A 82 10.23 15.99 -10.34
C ILE A 82 9.47 14.79 -10.93
N ILE A 83 9.40 14.70 -12.27
CA ILE A 83 8.76 13.57 -12.96
C ILE A 83 9.47 12.26 -12.64
N ALA A 84 10.81 12.23 -12.64
CA ALA A 84 11.57 11.03 -12.33
C ALA A 84 11.29 10.53 -10.89
N ILE A 85 11.31 11.43 -9.90
CA ILE A 85 11.03 11.08 -8.50
C ILE A 85 9.59 10.57 -8.34
N ALA A 86 8.61 11.28 -8.93
CA ALA A 86 7.21 10.87 -8.90
C ALA A 86 6.98 9.51 -9.60
N GLY A 87 7.72 9.26 -10.69
CA GLY A 87 7.71 7.99 -11.42
C GLY A 87 8.19 6.82 -10.58
N VAL A 88 9.33 6.97 -9.89
CA VAL A 88 9.87 5.91 -9.01
C VAL A 88 8.87 5.57 -7.91
N MET A 89 8.31 6.58 -7.23
CA MET A 89 7.32 6.33 -6.17
C MET A 89 6.06 5.63 -6.69
N SER A 90 5.58 6.04 -7.87
CA SER A 90 4.41 5.45 -8.52
C SER A 90 4.68 3.99 -8.92
N ALA A 91 5.85 3.70 -9.47
CA ALA A 91 6.26 2.35 -9.87
C ALA A 91 6.34 1.40 -8.67
N VAL A 92 6.91 1.84 -7.54
CA VAL A 92 6.96 1.03 -6.30
C VAL A 92 5.57 0.74 -5.76
N SER A 93 4.66 1.74 -5.78
CA SER A 93 3.27 1.53 -5.37
C SER A 93 2.54 0.55 -6.29
N LEU A 94 2.71 0.71 -7.61
CA LEU A 94 2.14 -0.17 -8.61
C LEU A 94 2.61 -1.60 -8.43
N TYR A 95 3.92 -1.80 -8.30
CA TYR A 95 4.53 -3.12 -8.11
C TYR A 95 3.95 -3.85 -6.89
N LYS A 96 3.83 -3.17 -5.74
CA LYS A 96 3.28 -3.79 -4.51
C LYS A 96 1.82 -4.18 -4.67
N ASN A 97 1.00 -3.33 -5.29
CA ASN A 97 -0.42 -3.63 -5.50
C ASN A 97 -0.62 -4.73 -6.55
N ILE A 98 0.18 -4.75 -7.63
CA ILE A 98 0.14 -5.82 -8.63
C ILE A 98 0.59 -7.15 -8.03
N MET A 99 1.66 -7.17 -7.23
CA MET A 99 2.10 -8.40 -6.56
C MET A 99 1.04 -8.95 -5.60
N ASP A 100 0.34 -8.09 -4.86
CA ASP A 100 -0.81 -8.53 -4.05
C ASP A 100 -1.96 -9.03 -4.94
N LEU A 101 -2.30 -8.34 -6.04
CA LEU A 101 -3.32 -8.78 -6.99
C LEU A 101 -3.02 -10.13 -7.66
N MET A 102 -1.76 -10.37 -8.05
CA MET A 102 -1.31 -11.64 -8.63
C MET A 102 -1.27 -12.75 -7.58
N GLY A 103 -0.90 -12.42 -6.34
CA GLY A 103 -0.96 -13.35 -5.22
C GLY A 103 -2.38 -13.80 -4.92
N GLY A 104 -3.39 -12.93 -5.12
CA GLY A 104 -4.80 -13.29 -5.02
C GLY A 104 -5.28 -13.65 -3.60
N VAL A 105 -4.37 -13.64 -2.62
CA VAL A 105 -4.58 -14.19 -1.28
C VAL A 105 -4.21 -13.18 -0.19
N THR A 106 -5.00 -13.18 0.88
CA THR A 106 -4.64 -12.55 2.16
C THR A 106 -4.05 -13.59 3.11
N GLN A 107 -3.07 -13.19 3.91
CA GLN A 107 -2.48 -14.05 4.93
C GLN A 107 -3.10 -13.78 6.29
N SER A 108 -3.50 -14.84 6.98
CA SER A 108 -3.99 -14.77 8.36
C SER A 108 -2.92 -15.25 9.34
N HIS A 109 -2.59 -14.43 10.33
CA HIS A 109 -1.64 -14.81 11.38
C HIS A 109 -2.14 -14.33 12.75
N THR A 110 -2.08 -15.20 13.75
CA THR A 110 -2.37 -14.83 15.13
C THR A 110 -1.17 -14.11 15.72
N ALA A 111 -1.34 -12.87 16.18
CA ALA A 111 -0.27 -12.10 16.78
C ALA A 111 -0.80 -11.15 17.86
N ARG A 112 0.03 -10.89 18.87
CA ARG A 112 -0.27 -9.93 19.93
C ARG A 112 -0.07 -8.51 19.42
N LEU A 113 -1.04 -7.63 19.71
CA LEU A 113 -0.92 -6.21 19.42
C LEU A 113 0.04 -5.55 20.42
N MET A 114 1.19 -5.11 19.93
CA MET A 114 2.20 -4.45 20.77
C MET A 114 1.85 -2.99 21.00
N ARG A 115 1.49 -2.29 19.93
CA ARG A 115 1.27 -0.85 19.98
C ARG A 115 0.35 -0.38 18.85
N LYS A 116 -0.47 0.63 19.13
CA LYS A 116 -1.22 1.36 18.10
C LYS A 116 -0.75 2.81 18.06
N TYR A 117 -0.45 3.32 16.88
CA TYR A 117 -0.04 4.73 16.73
C TYR A 117 -0.67 5.38 15.52
N ARG A 118 -0.87 6.69 15.65
CA ARG A 118 -1.46 7.54 14.62
C ARG A 118 -0.34 8.37 14.02
N SER A 119 -0.10 8.21 12.73
CA SER A 119 0.75 9.16 12.01
C SER A 119 -0.14 10.29 11.51
N GLY A 120 0.01 11.46 12.12
CA GLY A 120 -0.47 12.69 11.53
C GLY A 120 0.41 13.00 10.33
N GLY A 121 -0.17 13.04 9.13
CA GLY A 121 0.56 13.46 7.94
C GLY A 121 1.18 14.83 8.17
N GLY A 122 2.50 14.94 8.02
CA GLY A 122 3.20 16.21 8.10
C GLY A 122 2.60 17.22 7.14
N GLY A 123 2.22 18.39 7.65
CA GLY A 123 1.75 19.53 6.86
C GLY A 123 0.22 19.68 6.78
N GLY A 124 -0.38 20.28 7.82
CA GLY A 124 -1.68 20.97 7.73
C GLY A 124 -2.94 20.17 8.09
N ARG A 125 -4.01 20.91 8.41
CA ARG A 125 -5.34 20.47 8.91
C ARG A 125 -6.10 19.44 8.05
N ARG A 126 -5.53 18.97 6.94
CA ARG A 126 -6.14 18.03 5.96
C ARG A 126 -5.36 16.73 5.74
N GLY A 127 -4.30 16.47 6.52
CA GLY A 127 -3.59 15.20 6.43
C GLY A 127 -4.51 14.02 6.81
N GLN A 128 -4.81 13.13 5.85
CA GLN A 128 -5.52 11.89 6.14
C GLN A 128 -4.77 11.14 7.24
N ARG A 129 -5.42 10.97 8.40
CA ARG A 129 -4.84 10.27 9.55
C ARG A 129 -4.58 8.82 9.13
N ARG A 130 -3.32 8.41 9.15
CA ARG A 130 -2.96 7.01 8.92
C ARG A 130 -2.84 6.32 10.25
N TYR A 131 -3.59 5.23 10.38
CA TYR A 131 -3.64 4.41 11.58
C TYR A 131 -2.72 3.21 11.37
N TYR A 132 -1.82 3.00 12.32
CA TYR A 132 -0.89 1.89 12.29
C TYR A 132 -1.02 1.07 13.57
N ALA A 133 -0.93 -0.25 13.40
CA ALA A 133 -0.76 -1.20 14.48
C ALA A 133 0.53 -1.98 14.27
N GLU A 134 1.22 -2.26 15.36
CA GLU A 134 2.43 -3.07 15.37
C GLU A 134 2.15 -4.37 16.13
N PHE A 135 2.39 -5.48 15.45
CA PHE A 135 2.19 -6.83 15.99
C PHE A 135 3.54 -7.52 16.12
N GLU A 136 3.70 -8.32 17.19
CA GLU A 136 4.98 -8.91 17.60
C GLU A 136 5.70 -9.71 16.50
N GLN A 137 4.95 -10.42 15.63
CA GLN A 137 5.54 -11.28 14.58
C GLN A 137 5.29 -10.79 13.15
N ILE A 138 4.36 -9.85 12.95
CA ILE A 138 3.96 -9.34 11.62
C ILE A 138 4.62 -7.97 11.35
N GLY A 139 4.93 -7.24 12.42
CA GLY A 139 5.41 -5.87 12.38
C GLY A 139 4.29 -4.87 12.10
N LYS A 140 4.65 -3.79 11.39
CA LYS A 140 3.75 -2.66 11.11
C LYS A 140 2.70 -3.01 10.06
N VAL A 141 1.43 -2.88 10.43
CA VAL A 141 0.26 -3.06 9.58
C VAL A 141 -0.54 -1.76 9.52
N THR A 142 -1.03 -1.41 8.33
CA THR A 142 -1.89 -0.23 8.14
C THR A 142 -3.34 -0.59 8.40
N LEU A 143 -4.03 0.23 9.20
CA LEU A 143 -5.41 0.03 9.64
C LEU A 143 -6.35 1.07 9.06
N GLN A 144 -7.64 0.70 8.98
CA GLN A 144 -8.72 1.67 8.85
C GLN A 144 -9.04 2.32 10.20
N SER A 145 -9.64 3.51 10.17
CA SER A 145 -9.96 4.28 11.38
C SER A 145 -10.93 3.56 12.31
N THR A 146 -11.90 2.84 11.73
CA THR A 146 -12.94 2.07 12.45
C THR A 146 -12.33 0.90 13.22
N MET A 147 -11.41 0.16 12.60
CA MET A 147 -10.69 -0.94 13.23
C MET A 147 -9.75 -0.44 14.33
N TYR A 148 -9.09 0.71 14.12
CA TYR A 148 -8.19 1.27 15.12
C TYR A 148 -8.86 1.56 16.47
N SER A 149 -10.13 1.99 16.47
CA SER A 149 -10.86 2.25 17.72
C SER A 149 -11.23 0.98 18.48
N GLN A 150 -11.39 -0.14 17.80
CA GLN A 150 -11.84 -1.41 18.38
C GLN A 150 -10.69 -2.27 18.92
N LEU A 151 -9.44 -1.95 18.56
CA LEU A 151 -8.26 -2.70 18.97
C LEU A 151 -7.74 -2.26 20.33
N GLU A 152 -7.53 -3.24 21.22
CA GLU A 152 -6.94 -3.07 22.54
C GLU A 152 -5.47 -3.50 22.55
N GLU A 153 -4.60 -2.64 23.10
CA GLU A 153 -3.17 -2.93 23.19
C GLU A 153 -2.94 -4.09 24.17
N GLY A 154 -2.05 -5.02 23.79
CA GLY A 154 -1.74 -6.19 24.58
C GLY A 154 -2.66 -7.40 24.35
N ALA A 155 -3.77 -7.25 23.63
CA ALA A 155 -4.64 -8.37 23.25
C ALA A 155 -4.11 -9.14 22.02
N THR A 156 -4.51 -10.40 21.89
CA THR A 156 -4.13 -11.29 20.79
C THR A 156 -5.21 -11.28 19.73
N TYR A 157 -4.82 -11.06 18.47
CA TYR A 157 -5.74 -11.02 17.35
C TYR A 157 -5.30 -11.98 16.24
N LYS A 158 -6.27 -12.64 15.60
CA LYS A 158 -6.08 -13.22 14.26
C LYS A 158 -6.14 -12.08 13.25
N VAL A 159 -5.00 -11.77 12.65
CA VAL A 159 -4.83 -10.64 11.72
C VAL A 159 -4.83 -11.15 10.29
N THR A 160 -5.81 -10.72 9.50
CA THR A 160 -5.87 -10.98 8.06
C THR A 160 -5.28 -9.77 7.32
N PHE A 161 -4.18 -9.95 6.60
CA PHE A 161 -3.47 -8.85 5.94
C PHE A 161 -2.95 -9.20 4.54
N SER A 162 -2.75 -8.16 3.70
CA SER A 162 -2.09 -8.31 2.39
C SER A 162 -0.56 -8.39 2.55
N PRO A 163 0.12 -9.38 1.93
CA PRO A 163 1.55 -9.63 2.17
C PRO A 163 2.48 -8.46 1.81
N ASN A 164 2.29 -7.81 0.66
CA ASN A 164 3.23 -6.80 0.15
C ASN A 164 2.84 -5.38 0.56
N THR A 165 1.54 -5.06 0.57
CA THR A 165 1.06 -3.75 1.01
C THR A 165 0.96 -3.61 2.53
N LYS A 166 1.04 -4.72 3.29
CA LYS A 166 0.89 -4.78 4.75
C LYS A 166 -0.36 -4.05 5.25
N ARG A 167 -1.46 -4.17 4.51
CA ARG A 167 -2.77 -3.63 4.87
C ARG A 167 -3.56 -4.68 5.63
N GLY A 168 -4.07 -4.32 6.80
CA GLY A 168 -4.96 -5.16 7.57
C GLY A 168 -6.40 -5.05 7.04
N TRP A 169 -7.04 -6.19 6.86
CA TRP A 169 -8.41 -6.30 6.39
C TRP A 169 -9.37 -6.67 7.49
N GLU A 170 -9.01 -7.63 8.33
CA GLU A 170 -9.86 -8.15 9.41
C GLU A 170 -9.01 -8.48 10.63
N PHE A 171 -9.62 -8.28 11.80
CA PHE A 171 -9.02 -8.51 13.11
C PHE A 171 -10.06 -9.19 13.99
N GLU A 172 -9.79 -10.44 14.36
CA GLU A 172 -10.67 -11.21 15.23
C GLU A 172 -9.96 -11.45 16.56
N GLN A 173 -10.57 -11.05 17.67
CA GLN A 173 -10.00 -11.22 19.01
C GLN A 173 -10.09 -12.67 19.43
N GLN A 174 -8.98 -13.22 19.94
CA GLN A 174 -8.93 -14.56 20.52
C GLN A 174 -8.98 -14.51 22.04
#